data_AF-A0A7W1T9Z3-F1
#
_entry.id   AF-A0A7W1T9Z3-F1
#
_cell.length_a   1.000
_cell.length_b   1.000
_cell.length_c   1.000
_cell.angle_alpha   90.00
_cell.angle_beta   90.00
_cell.angle_gamma   90.00
#
_symmetry.space_group_name_H-M   'P 1'
#
loop_
_entity.id
_entity.type
_entity.pdbx_description
1 polymer ?
#
loop_
_entity_poly.entity_id
_entity_poly.type
_entity_poly.pdbx_seq_one_letter_code
_entity_poly.pdbx_strand_id
1 'polypeptide(L)'
;MAAYLTSRSAVTARSCLLLVVATTLLSSAEAAPAANDPATIVPLSKATFFLFEDFESTEPGKIPKAFTPVGSVGVVDDVAHTGRHSLRLNAAVNGARQIVWKGPALTAMGGEHWGRLFYRVQLPSPLPAGGGIHTTIVVGAGMSPLAKDKFEVRLMGTSTRADGAFSYLYNVQPLQGRPEFGKGSGEVNHYSDSWTLAEWYVDYATQSYRFFVNGKELTDLAIHKGANTFAGAEIPQVFDSLAFGWQNYQAAAGTGFTTWIDDIALTRERIGGQKQIKQDEPLRFAPAFTPPATEPKVAKIEDAIAKGHVGHGIKDLEKLSTDKDAKVVEAATASLAAIQAWKEQNDAEYTRLKDAGDVFTAAELASGMATSYAGHDAAKDYQDQAATLKKDPAYPAGKEFQKLAEFPADQLKDPRFVKLLKAFVKKYPMGYYFDLAQALLPDK
;
A
#
# COMPACT_ATOMS: atom_id res chain seq x y z
N MET A 1 -54.78 2.40 49.62
CA MET A 1 -55.71 2.95 48.62
C MET A 1 -55.99 1.84 47.61
N ALA A 2 -57.26 1.45 47.48
CA ALA A 2 -57.95 0.58 46.50
C ALA A 2 -57.09 -0.16 45.42
N ALA A 3 -57.11 -1.48 45.22
CA ALA A 3 -58.19 -2.47 44.95
C ALA A 3 -58.15 -2.99 43.49
N TYR A 4 -58.19 -4.34 43.37
CA TYR A 4 -58.93 -5.12 42.36
C TYR A 4 -58.65 -4.99 40.84
N LEU A 5 -58.26 -6.08 40.17
CA LEU A 5 -59.20 -6.96 39.43
C LEU A 5 -58.49 -8.09 38.64
N THR A 6 -59.01 -9.29 38.85
CA THR A 6 -58.90 -10.53 38.07
C THR A 6 -59.69 -10.47 36.76
N SER A 7 -59.27 -11.19 35.71
CA SER A 7 -60.12 -12.22 35.05
C SER A 7 -59.46 -12.88 33.83
N ARG A 8 -59.70 -14.19 33.70
CA ARG A 8 -59.40 -15.08 32.58
C ARG A 8 -60.42 -14.93 31.43
N SER A 9 -60.04 -15.36 30.22
CA SER A 9 -60.82 -16.13 29.22
C SER A 9 -60.02 -16.17 27.89
N ALA A 10 -60.15 -17.08 26.93
CA ALA A 10 -60.36 -18.53 26.78
C ALA A 10 -60.68 -18.75 25.28
N VAL A 11 -60.25 -19.89 24.70
CA VAL A 11 -60.75 -20.52 23.44
C VAL A 11 -60.35 -19.77 22.14
N THR A 12 -59.82 -20.33 21.05
CA THR A 12 -60.21 -21.51 20.27
C THR A 12 -59.12 -21.75 19.21
N ALA A 13 -58.60 -22.96 19.04
CA ALA A 13 -57.79 -23.31 17.86
C ALA A 13 -58.51 -24.38 17.05
N ARG A 14 -59.00 -23.99 15.87
CA ARG A 14 -59.61 -24.86 14.86
C ARG A 14 -58.52 -25.49 14.00
N SER A 15 -58.64 -26.79 13.77
CA SER A 15 -57.95 -27.56 12.75
C SER A 15 -58.19 -27.00 11.34
N CYS A 16 -57.14 -26.93 10.52
CA CYS A 16 -57.25 -26.95 9.05
C CYS A 16 -55.99 -27.56 8.42
N LEU A 17 -56.18 -28.78 7.93
CA LEU A 17 -55.79 -29.28 6.61
C LEU A 17 -54.36 -28.97 6.11
N LEU A 18 -53.48 -29.97 6.23
CA LEU A 18 -52.27 -30.11 5.43
C LEU A 18 -52.63 -30.30 3.95
N LEU A 19 -52.16 -29.39 3.10
CA LEU A 19 -52.01 -29.62 1.65
C LEU A 19 -50.51 -29.59 1.34
N VAL A 20 -49.91 -30.76 1.13
CA VAL A 20 -48.51 -30.91 0.72
C VAL A 20 -48.44 -30.68 -0.79
N VAL A 21 -47.99 -29.49 -1.20
CA VAL A 21 -47.60 -29.22 -2.58
C VAL A 21 -46.08 -29.37 -2.66
N ALA A 22 -45.63 -30.45 -3.27
CA ALA A 22 -44.22 -30.68 -3.56
C ALA A 22 -43.79 -29.82 -4.75
N THR A 23 -43.27 -28.62 -4.48
CA THR A 23 -42.50 -27.84 -5.44
C THR A 23 -41.05 -28.30 -5.42
N THR A 24 -40.61 -28.96 -6.49
CA THR A 24 -39.21 -29.21 -6.80
C THR A 24 -38.51 -27.89 -7.13
N LEU A 25 -37.89 -27.28 -6.12
CA LEU A 25 -36.90 -26.22 -6.30
C LEU A 25 -35.60 -26.86 -6.80
N LEU A 26 -35.33 -26.73 -8.10
CA LEU A 26 -34.00 -26.90 -8.67
C LEU A 26 -33.14 -25.72 -8.21
N SER A 27 -32.48 -25.87 -7.07
CA SER A 27 -31.44 -24.97 -6.62
C SER A 27 -30.17 -25.25 -7.44
N SER A 28 -29.97 -24.50 -8.52
CA SER A 28 -28.65 -24.32 -9.11
C SER A 28 -27.81 -23.51 -8.11
N ALA A 29 -27.16 -24.22 -7.19
CA ALA A 29 -26.09 -23.64 -6.39
C ALA A 29 -24.89 -23.43 -7.31
N GLU A 30 -24.88 -22.29 -7.98
CA GLU A 30 -23.68 -21.73 -8.57
C GLU A 30 -22.70 -21.55 -7.40
N ALA A 31 -21.67 -22.41 -7.35
CA ALA A 31 -20.64 -22.31 -6.34
C ALA A 31 -20.02 -20.92 -6.46
N ALA A 32 -20.32 -20.04 -5.49
CA ALA A 32 -19.67 -18.75 -5.40
C ALA A 32 -18.16 -18.99 -5.46
N PRO A 33 -17.41 -18.26 -6.31
CA PRO A 33 -15.97 -18.39 -6.35
C PRO A 33 -15.45 -18.23 -4.93
N ALA A 34 -14.64 -19.18 -4.46
CA ALA A 34 -14.05 -19.13 -3.13
C ALA A 34 -13.41 -17.76 -2.96
N ALA A 35 -13.98 -16.94 -2.08
CA ALA A 35 -13.45 -15.62 -1.79
C ALA A 35 -12.01 -15.84 -1.33
N ASN A 36 -11.03 -15.35 -2.11
CA ASN A 36 -9.63 -15.37 -1.73
C ASN A 36 -9.54 -14.82 -0.32
N ASP A 37 -8.94 -15.57 0.61
CA ASP A 37 -8.73 -15.07 1.96
C ASP A 37 -8.02 -13.72 1.85
N PRO A 38 -8.63 -12.62 2.33
CA PRO A 38 -8.00 -11.30 2.28
C PRO A 38 -6.60 -11.31 2.92
N ALA A 39 -6.26 -12.28 3.78
CA ALA A 39 -4.93 -12.41 4.33
C ALA A 39 -3.84 -12.85 3.33
N THR A 40 -4.19 -13.38 2.15
CA THR A 40 -3.24 -13.92 1.16
C THR A 40 -2.40 -12.82 0.54
N ILE A 41 -1.08 -12.92 0.71
CA ILE A 41 -0.13 -11.94 0.18
C ILE A 41 0.20 -12.27 -1.27
N VAL A 42 0.08 -11.28 -2.14
CA VAL A 42 0.47 -11.32 -3.54
C VAL A 42 1.82 -10.60 -3.70
N PRO A 43 2.79 -11.16 -4.43
CA PRO A 43 4.04 -10.46 -4.74
C PRO A 43 3.78 -9.11 -5.39
N LEU A 44 4.59 -8.10 -5.07
CA LEU A 44 4.45 -6.73 -5.60
C LEU A 44 4.35 -6.71 -7.15
N SER A 45 5.14 -7.56 -7.82
CA SER A 45 5.16 -7.69 -9.29
C SER A 45 3.89 -8.29 -9.90
N LYS A 46 2.99 -8.85 -9.08
CA LYS A 46 1.73 -9.48 -9.51
C LYS A 46 0.50 -8.72 -8.99
N ALA A 47 0.70 -7.67 -8.20
CA ALA A 47 -0.39 -6.90 -7.61
C ALA A 47 -0.99 -5.92 -8.62
N THR A 48 -2.30 -5.72 -8.53
CA THR A 48 -3.03 -4.73 -9.32
C THR A 48 -3.09 -3.43 -8.53
N PHE A 49 -2.42 -2.39 -9.01
CA PHE A 49 -2.37 -1.08 -8.36
C PHE A 49 -3.46 -0.13 -8.83
N PHE A 50 -4.09 0.55 -7.89
CA PHE A 50 -4.86 1.77 -8.12
C PHE A 50 -3.98 3.02 -7.97
N LEU A 51 -3.02 2.95 -7.06
CA LEU A 51 -2.04 3.99 -6.77
C LEU A 51 -0.74 3.33 -6.32
N PHE A 52 0.38 3.82 -6.82
CA PHE A 52 1.72 3.54 -6.30
C PHE A 52 2.52 4.85 -6.33
N GLU A 53 3.05 5.26 -5.19
CA GLU A 53 3.84 6.48 -5.03
C GLU A 53 5.01 6.19 -4.07
N ASP A 54 6.21 6.17 -4.63
CA ASP A 54 7.50 5.99 -3.94
C ASP A 54 8.30 7.30 -3.83
N PHE A 55 7.76 8.41 -4.33
CA PHE A 55 8.36 9.75 -4.32
C PHE A 55 9.65 9.92 -5.14
N GLU A 56 10.19 8.86 -5.75
CA GLU A 56 11.46 8.91 -6.48
C GLU A 56 11.38 9.81 -7.73
N SER A 57 10.20 9.89 -8.35
CA SER A 57 9.96 10.74 -9.52
C SER A 57 9.70 12.22 -9.19
N THR A 58 9.60 12.58 -7.92
CA THR A 58 9.29 13.95 -7.47
C THR A 58 10.54 14.64 -6.93
N GLU A 59 10.82 15.84 -7.42
CA GLU A 59 11.97 16.64 -6.94
C GLU A 59 11.81 17.04 -5.45
N PRO A 60 12.91 17.09 -4.67
CA PRO A 60 12.89 17.62 -3.31
C PRO A 60 12.28 19.02 -3.23
N GLY A 61 11.45 19.26 -2.21
CA GLY A 61 10.68 20.48 -2.00
C GLY A 61 9.38 20.57 -2.82
N LYS A 62 9.05 19.55 -3.62
CA LYS A 62 7.77 19.46 -4.36
C LYS A 62 6.85 18.40 -3.75
N ILE A 63 5.67 18.24 -4.35
CA ILE A 63 4.78 17.11 -4.10
C ILE A 63 4.45 16.44 -5.44
N PRO A 64 4.05 15.15 -5.45
CA PRO A 64 3.72 14.48 -6.69
C PRO A 64 2.48 15.12 -7.36
N LYS A 65 2.49 15.20 -8.68
CA LYS A 65 1.50 15.97 -9.49
C LYS A 65 0.06 15.51 -9.29
N ALA A 66 -0.16 14.24 -8.93
CA ALA A 66 -1.48 13.68 -8.70
C ALA A 66 -2.15 14.17 -7.40
N PHE A 67 -1.42 14.88 -6.54
CA PHE A 67 -1.88 15.28 -5.22
C PHE A 67 -1.95 16.80 -5.06
N THR A 68 -2.75 17.24 -4.09
CA THR A 68 -2.78 18.63 -3.60
C THR A 68 -2.21 18.68 -2.18
N PRO A 69 -1.35 19.65 -1.82
CA PRO A 69 -0.79 19.72 -0.48
C PRO A 69 -1.76 20.42 0.48
N VAL A 70 -1.76 20.00 1.73
CA VAL A 70 -2.40 20.68 2.85
C VAL A 70 -1.34 20.86 3.93
N GLY A 71 -1.14 22.09 4.41
CA GLY A 71 -0.11 22.40 5.40
C GLY A 71 1.32 22.27 4.87
N SER A 72 2.28 22.14 5.79
CA SER A 72 3.71 22.11 5.48
C SER A 72 4.19 20.68 5.20
N VAL A 73 4.21 20.32 3.93
CA VAL A 73 4.54 18.97 3.43
C VAL A 73 5.32 19.07 2.11
N GLY A 74 6.26 18.15 1.88
CA GLY A 74 7.00 18.07 0.64
C GLY A 74 7.97 16.89 0.59
N VAL A 75 8.37 16.49 -0.60
CA VAL A 75 9.37 15.44 -0.83
C VAL A 75 10.74 15.92 -0.37
N VAL A 76 11.53 15.04 0.23
CA VAL A 76 12.89 15.29 0.70
C VAL A 76 13.80 14.16 0.24
N ASP A 77 15.11 14.41 0.21
CA ASP A 77 16.14 13.45 -0.19
C ASP A 77 17.13 13.06 0.93
N ASP A 78 16.82 13.44 2.18
CA ASP A 78 17.64 13.19 3.36
C ASP A 78 17.22 11.94 4.15
N VAL A 79 15.97 11.51 3.98
CA VAL A 79 15.36 10.36 4.67
C VAL A 79 14.45 9.65 3.67
N ALA A 80 14.64 8.34 3.50
CA ALA A 80 13.82 7.50 2.64
C ALA A 80 13.73 6.07 3.18
N HIS A 81 12.66 5.35 2.84
CA HIS A 81 12.48 3.93 3.13
C HIS A 81 13.05 3.09 1.99
N THR A 82 12.63 3.38 0.75
CA THR A 82 13.25 2.88 -0.47
C THR A 82 13.86 4.03 -1.24
N GLY A 83 14.79 3.74 -2.16
CA GLY A 83 15.37 4.77 -3.01
C GLY A 83 16.07 5.90 -2.24
N ARG A 84 15.75 7.14 -2.59
CA ARG A 84 16.37 8.36 -2.06
C ARG A 84 15.38 9.38 -1.54
N HIS A 85 14.12 9.28 -1.91
CA HIS A 85 13.11 10.30 -1.62
C HIS A 85 12.04 9.77 -0.66
N SER A 86 11.46 10.67 0.13
CA SER A 86 10.21 10.38 0.83
C SER A 86 9.42 11.66 1.07
N LEU A 87 8.16 11.53 1.47
CA LEU A 87 7.34 12.66 1.85
C LEU A 87 7.62 13.07 3.30
N ARG A 88 8.15 14.27 3.53
CA ARG A 88 8.29 14.85 4.87
C ARG A 88 7.10 15.73 5.23
N LEU A 89 6.64 15.54 6.46
CA LEU A 89 5.64 16.35 7.13
C LEU A 89 6.34 17.18 8.19
N ASN A 90 6.44 18.49 7.94
CA ASN A 90 7.24 19.37 8.79
C ASN A 90 6.63 19.54 10.19
N ALA A 91 7.47 19.88 11.16
CA ALA A 91 7.08 20.15 12.53
C ALA A 91 5.86 21.09 12.62
N ALA A 92 4.81 20.63 13.29
CA ALA A 92 3.64 21.44 13.61
C ALA A 92 3.04 20.99 14.95
N VAL A 93 2.68 21.95 15.80
CA VAL A 93 2.03 21.69 17.09
C VAL A 93 0.64 21.10 16.92
N ASN A 94 -0.11 21.49 15.87
CA ASN A 94 -1.38 20.90 15.47
C ASN A 94 -1.70 21.18 13.99
N GLY A 95 -2.76 20.55 13.49
CA GLY A 95 -3.24 20.72 12.13
C GLY A 95 -2.73 19.66 11.16
N ALA A 96 -3.27 19.72 9.94
CA ALA A 96 -2.97 18.78 8.87
C ALA A 96 -1.68 19.17 8.13
N ARG A 97 -0.82 18.17 7.89
CA ARG A 97 0.20 18.17 6.84
C ARG A 97 -0.06 16.94 5.99
N GLN A 98 -0.58 17.07 4.80
CA GLN A 98 -1.08 15.93 4.02
C GLN A 98 -0.94 16.19 2.53
N ILE A 99 -0.83 15.12 1.76
CA ILE A 99 -1.11 15.14 0.33
C ILE A 99 -2.49 14.51 0.10
N VAL A 100 -3.31 15.17 -0.72
CA VAL A 100 -4.70 14.78 -0.97
C VAL A 100 -4.85 14.31 -2.41
N TRP A 101 -5.29 13.06 -2.58
CA TRP A 101 -5.60 12.43 -3.84
C TRP A 101 -7.10 12.48 -4.12
N LYS A 102 -7.46 12.85 -5.35
CA LYS A 102 -8.84 12.97 -5.83
C LYS A 102 -8.91 12.55 -7.30
N GLY A 103 -10.12 12.32 -7.79
CA GLY A 103 -10.40 12.20 -9.22
C GLY A 103 -10.84 10.80 -9.65
N PRO A 104 -10.93 10.55 -10.97
CA PRO A 104 -11.59 9.36 -11.51
C PRO A 104 -10.94 8.03 -11.11
N ALA A 105 -9.61 8.01 -10.94
CA ALA A 105 -8.89 6.80 -10.51
C ALA A 105 -9.31 6.37 -9.08
N LEU A 106 -9.50 7.34 -8.18
CA LEU A 106 -10.04 7.08 -6.85
C LEU A 106 -11.49 6.59 -6.91
N THR A 107 -12.31 7.18 -7.79
CA THR A 107 -13.69 6.72 -8.00
C THR A 107 -13.73 5.28 -8.49
N ALA A 108 -12.83 4.90 -9.40
CA ALA A 108 -12.73 3.55 -9.96
C ALA A 108 -12.24 2.49 -8.96
N MET A 109 -11.46 2.89 -7.95
CA MET A 109 -11.07 2.03 -6.85
C MET A 109 -12.29 1.58 -6.02
N GLY A 110 -13.28 2.47 -5.83
CA GLY A 110 -14.45 2.19 -5.02
C GLY A 110 -14.14 2.03 -3.53
N GLY A 111 -14.98 1.29 -2.83
CA GLY A 111 -14.92 1.09 -1.37
C GLY A 111 -14.23 -0.20 -0.93
N GLU A 112 -13.60 -0.93 -1.86
CA GLU A 112 -12.85 -2.16 -1.59
C GLU A 112 -11.41 -1.99 -2.06
N HIS A 113 -10.45 -2.03 -1.14
CA HIS A 113 -9.03 -1.99 -1.47
C HIS A 113 -8.17 -2.43 -0.29
N TRP A 114 -6.95 -2.82 -0.63
CA TRP A 114 -5.82 -2.81 0.27
C TRP A 114 -5.10 -1.49 0.16
N GLY A 115 -4.61 -0.98 1.28
CA GLY A 115 -3.70 0.16 1.29
C GLY A 115 -2.51 -0.12 2.18
N ARG A 116 -1.37 0.47 1.82
CA ARG A 116 -0.08 0.27 2.46
C ARG A 116 0.72 1.56 2.41
N LEU A 117 1.41 1.89 3.50
CA LEU A 117 2.48 2.87 3.51
C LEU A 117 3.53 2.51 4.56
N PHE A 118 4.71 3.11 4.44
CA PHE A 118 5.71 3.13 5.48
C PHE A 118 5.73 4.51 6.12
N TYR A 119 5.84 4.57 7.44
CA TYR A 119 5.96 5.85 8.13
C TYR A 119 7.07 5.84 9.17
N ARG A 120 7.63 7.02 9.44
CA ARG A 120 8.70 7.24 10.41
C ARG A 120 8.41 8.51 11.21
N VAL A 121 8.78 8.54 12.49
CA VAL A 121 8.59 9.71 13.36
C VAL A 121 9.92 10.20 13.89
N GLN A 122 10.18 11.51 13.88
CA GLN A 122 11.39 12.06 14.47
C GLN A 122 11.36 11.85 15.99
N LEU A 123 12.48 11.38 16.56
CA LEU A 123 12.64 11.25 18.00
C LEU A 123 13.50 12.39 18.59
N PRO A 124 13.24 12.81 19.85
CA PRO A 124 12.13 12.36 20.71
C PRO A 124 10.78 12.82 20.16
N SER A 125 9.78 11.92 20.18
CA SER A 125 8.43 12.27 19.72
C SER A 125 7.80 13.28 20.69
N PRO A 126 7.10 14.30 20.20
CA PRO A 126 6.41 15.26 21.06
C PRO A 126 5.41 14.61 22.01
N LEU A 127 5.38 15.08 23.25
CA LEU A 127 4.32 14.76 24.20
C LEU A 127 3.09 15.65 23.96
N PRO A 128 1.89 15.26 24.43
CA PRO A 128 0.74 16.16 24.48
C PRO A 128 1.03 17.42 25.29
N ALA A 129 0.62 18.59 24.79
CA ALA A 129 0.65 19.82 25.58
C ALA A 129 -0.38 19.78 26.73
N GLY A 130 -1.40 18.93 26.60
CA GLY A 130 -2.37 18.59 27.63
C GLY A 130 -3.24 17.41 27.20
N GLY A 131 -3.64 16.57 28.15
CA GLY A 131 -4.46 15.38 27.87
C GLY A 131 -3.76 14.37 26.95
N GLY A 132 -4.34 14.11 25.80
CA GLY A 132 -3.79 13.22 24.76
C GLY A 132 -3.86 13.86 23.38
N ILE A 133 -3.21 13.24 22.39
CA ILE A 133 -3.23 13.67 20.99
C ILE A 133 -3.92 12.60 20.14
N HIS A 134 -5.03 12.97 19.52
CA HIS A 134 -5.58 12.23 18.41
C HIS A 134 -4.91 12.68 17.11
N THR A 135 -4.31 11.73 16.39
CA THR A 135 -3.73 11.93 15.07
C THR A 135 -4.46 11.10 14.02
N THR A 136 -4.65 11.67 12.83
CA THR A 136 -5.08 10.99 11.61
C THR A 136 -3.92 10.96 10.61
N ILE A 137 -3.62 9.78 10.08
CA ILE A 137 -2.53 9.54 9.12
C ILE A 137 -3.08 9.24 7.73
N VAL A 138 -4.12 8.40 7.65
CA VAL A 138 -4.85 8.12 6.42
C VAL A 138 -6.32 8.42 6.65
N VAL A 139 -6.91 9.24 5.77
CA VAL A 139 -8.32 9.59 5.85
C VAL A 139 -8.97 9.60 4.48
N GLY A 140 -10.12 8.95 4.38
CA GLY A 140 -11.02 9.04 3.24
C GLY A 140 -12.20 9.93 3.57
N ALA A 141 -12.57 10.84 2.66
CA ALA A 141 -13.83 11.57 2.74
C ALA A 141 -14.86 10.92 1.82
N GLY A 142 -16.14 10.98 2.18
CA GLY A 142 -17.20 10.41 1.35
C GLY A 142 -18.60 10.79 1.80
N MET A 143 -19.57 10.03 1.30
CA MET A 143 -20.95 10.04 1.77
C MET A 143 -21.20 8.83 2.67
N SER A 144 -21.70 9.05 3.88
CA SER A 144 -21.99 7.95 4.81
C SER A 144 -23.04 7.03 4.20
N PRO A 145 -22.78 5.70 4.11
CA PRO A 145 -23.79 4.76 3.64
C PRO A 145 -24.93 4.59 4.65
N LEU A 146 -24.70 4.92 5.93
CA LEU A 146 -25.68 4.86 7.00
C LEU A 146 -26.58 6.10 7.04
N ALA A 147 -25.96 7.28 7.15
CA ALA A 147 -26.66 8.53 7.47
C ALA A 147 -26.88 9.45 6.26
N LYS A 148 -26.27 9.13 5.10
CA LYS A 148 -26.38 9.91 3.85
C LYS A 148 -25.91 11.37 3.99
N ASP A 149 -24.93 11.61 4.85
CA ASP A 149 -24.26 12.90 5.06
C ASP A 149 -22.75 12.82 4.76
N LYS A 150 -22.10 13.98 4.66
CA LYS A 150 -20.64 14.05 4.47
C LYS A 150 -19.91 13.71 5.77
N PHE A 151 -18.86 12.91 5.64
CA PHE A 151 -18.10 12.37 6.76
C PHE A 151 -16.69 12.00 6.34
N GLU A 152 -15.86 11.68 7.32
CA GLU A 152 -14.52 11.14 7.14
C GLU A 152 -14.44 9.73 7.76
N VAL A 153 -13.77 8.82 7.04
CA VAL A 153 -13.28 7.55 7.56
C VAL A 153 -11.78 7.67 7.73
N ARG A 154 -11.32 7.75 8.97
CA ARG A 154 -9.91 7.80 9.34
C ARG A 154 -9.41 6.36 9.42
N LEU A 155 -8.91 5.90 8.28
CA LEU A 155 -8.42 4.53 8.03
C LEU A 155 -7.16 4.20 8.80
N MET A 156 -6.40 5.21 9.23
CA MET A 156 -5.27 5.03 10.12
C MET A 156 -5.13 6.27 10.98
N GLY A 157 -5.15 6.09 12.29
CA GLY A 157 -4.87 7.14 13.26
C GLY A 157 -4.16 6.62 14.50
N THR A 158 -3.81 7.53 15.39
CA THR A 158 -3.25 7.20 16.71
C THR A 158 -3.93 8.01 17.80
N SER A 159 -3.96 7.45 19.01
CA SER A 159 -4.32 8.15 20.24
C SER A 159 -3.14 8.11 21.21
N THR A 160 -2.38 9.21 21.25
CA THR A 160 -1.17 9.37 22.06
C THR A 160 -1.54 9.87 23.46
N ARG A 161 -1.01 9.21 24.47
CA ARG A 161 -1.22 9.49 25.89
C ARG A 161 -0.17 10.47 26.41
N ALA A 162 -0.36 10.94 27.64
CA ALA A 162 0.53 11.91 28.29
C ALA A 162 1.97 11.40 28.46
N ASP A 163 2.18 10.08 28.51
CA ASP A 163 3.49 9.43 28.59
C ASP A 163 4.15 9.20 27.21
N GLY A 164 3.51 9.65 26.13
CA GLY A 164 3.99 9.48 24.75
C GLY A 164 3.70 8.11 24.14
N ALA A 165 3.13 7.17 24.91
CA ALA A 165 2.65 5.91 24.36
C ALA A 165 1.37 6.13 23.55
N PHE A 166 1.09 5.29 22.54
CA PHE A 166 -0.09 5.43 21.71
C PHE A 166 -0.78 4.10 21.38
N SER A 167 -2.07 4.18 21.06
CA SER A 167 -2.84 3.10 20.41
C SER A 167 -3.16 3.49 18.98
N TYR A 168 -3.21 2.54 18.05
CA TYR A 168 -3.76 2.79 16.71
C TYR A 168 -5.27 2.97 16.79
N LEU A 169 -5.84 3.70 15.84
CA LEU A 169 -7.25 4.07 15.83
C LEU A 169 -7.82 3.94 14.42
N TYR A 170 -9.03 3.39 14.36
CA TYR A 170 -9.98 3.54 13.27
C TYR A 170 -11.09 4.47 13.73
N ASN A 171 -11.51 5.40 12.90
CA ASN A 171 -12.50 6.39 13.31
C ASN A 171 -13.41 6.86 12.18
N VAL A 172 -14.69 7.01 12.50
CA VAL A 172 -15.73 7.55 11.63
C VAL A 172 -16.14 8.88 12.23
N GLN A 173 -15.85 9.97 11.50
CA GLN A 173 -16.12 11.33 11.92
C GLN A 173 -17.21 11.93 11.03
N PRO A 174 -18.45 12.03 11.52
CA PRO A 174 -19.47 12.86 10.89
C PRO A 174 -19.01 14.33 10.89
N LEU A 175 -19.26 15.02 9.78
CA LEU A 175 -19.01 16.48 9.70
C LEU A 175 -20.20 17.29 10.23
N GLN A 176 -21.33 16.63 10.55
CA GLN A 176 -22.58 17.29 10.90
C GLN A 176 -23.27 16.61 12.09
N GLY A 177 -22.97 17.08 13.31
CA GLY A 177 -23.81 16.93 14.51
C GLY A 177 -24.03 15.53 15.08
N ARG A 178 -23.66 14.46 14.37
CA ARG A 178 -23.77 13.08 14.87
C ARG A 178 -22.56 12.69 15.71
N PRO A 179 -22.73 11.81 16.71
CA PRO A 179 -21.62 11.28 17.49
C PRO A 179 -20.56 10.61 16.60
N GLU A 180 -19.30 10.86 16.92
CA GLU A 180 -18.14 10.19 16.35
C GLU A 180 -18.07 8.72 16.83
N PHE A 181 -17.63 7.82 15.97
CA PHE A 181 -17.29 6.45 16.35
C PHE A 181 -15.78 6.25 16.28
N GLY A 182 -15.16 5.79 17.36
CA GLY A 182 -13.74 5.42 17.39
C GLY A 182 -13.55 4.01 17.92
N LYS A 183 -12.64 3.28 17.29
CA LYS A 183 -12.16 1.97 17.76
C LYS A 183 -10.65 2.01 17.81
N GLY A 184 -10.06 1.68 18.96
CA GLY A 184 -8.61 1.69 19.18
C GLY A 184 -8.04 0.29 19.37
N SER A 185 -6.75 0.12 19.08
CA SER A 185 -6.00 -1.08 19.44
C SER A 185 -5.76 -1.11 20.96
N GLY A 186 -5.83 -2.30 21.54
CA GLY A 186 -5.44 -2.59 22.92
C GLY A 186 -3.92 -2.62 23.11
N GLU A 187 -3.15 -3.00 22.08
CA GLU A 187 -1.69 -2.93 22.11
C GLU A 187 -1.22 -1.47 22.23
N VAL A 188 -0.34 -1.23 23.21
CA VAL A 188 0.28 0.08 23.47
C VAL A 188 1.62 0.11 22.75
N ASN A 189 1.82 1.16 21.95
CA ASN A 189 2.97 1.34 21.08
C ASN A 189 3.74 2.60 21.49
N HIS A 190 4.98 2.70 21.02
CA HIS A 190 5.78 3.92 21.12
C HIS A 190 6.27 4.31 19.74
N TYR A 191 6.38 5.61 19.49
CA TYR A 191 6.95 6.08 18.24
C TYR A 191 8.41 5.68 18.14
N SER A 192 8.83 5.41 16.91
CA SER A 192 10.17 4.99 16.56
C SER A 192 10.71 5.90 15.47
N ASP A 193 12.02 6.16 15.50
CA ASP A 193 12.77 6.80 14.44
C ASP A 193 13.11 5.82 13.32
N SER A 194 12.28 4.80 13.11
CA SER A 194 12.44 3.80 12.09
C SER A 194 11.17 3.60 11.28
N TRP A 195 11.33 3.11 10.06
CA TRP A 195 10.22 2.83 9.16
C TRP A 195 9.33 1.71 9.72
N THR A 196 8.05 2.05 9.86
CA THR A 196 6.99 1.14 10.30
C THR A 196 6.04 0.93 9.13
N LEU A 197 5.81 -0.33 8.78
CA LEU A 197 4.81 -0.70 7.79
C LEU A 197 3.42 -0.62 8.41
N ALA A 198 2.54 0.18 7.82
CA ALA A 198 1.12 0.18 8.08
C ALA A 198 0.38 -0.31 6.84
N GLU A 199 -0.48 -1.31 7.01
CA GLU A 199 -1.31 -1.86 5.94
C GLU A 199 -2.75 -1.98 6.43
N TRP A 200 -3.72 -1.66 5.59
CA TRP A 200 -5.14 -1.76 5.90
C TRP A 200 -5.90 -2.41 4.76
N TYR A 201 -7.05 -2.99 5.11
CA TYR A 201 -8.05 -3.45 4.16
C TYR A 201 -9.37 -2.79 4.50
N VAL A 202 -10.09 -2.34 3.48
CA VAL A 202 -11.49 -1.94 3.60
C VAL A 202 -12.32 -2.62 2.54
N ASP A 203 -13.58 -2.87 2.87
CA ASP A 203 -14.56 -3.45 1.97
C ASP A 203 -15.95 -2.88 2.28
N TYR A 204 -16.50 -2.15 1.32
CA TYR A 204 -17.86 -1.62 1.37
C TYR A 204 -18.93 -2.71 1.45
N ALA A 205 -18.81 -3.77 0.66
CA ALA A 205 -19.84 -4.80 0.52
C ALA A 205 -20.00 -5.58 1.83
N THR A 206 -18.90 -5.88 2.52
CA THR A 206 -18.92 -6.61 3.80
C THR A 206 -18.83 -5.71 5.02
N GLN A 207 -18.61 -4.40 4.83
CA GLN A 207 -18.32 -3.43 5.91
C GLN A 207 -17.20 -3.94 6.82
N SER A 208 -16.12 -4.40 6.17
CA SER A 208 -14.94 -4.93 6.85
C SER A 208 -13.80 -3.93 6.86
N TYR A 209 -13.13 -3.81 8.00
CA TYR A 209 -11.86 -3.09 8.15
C TYR A 209 -10.86 -3.98 8.88
N ARG A 210 -9.65 -4.08 8.35
CA ARG A 210 -8.52 -4.80 8.98
C ARG A 210 -7.31 -3.90 8.96
N PHE A 211 -6.46 -4.02 9.98
CA PHE A 211 -5.27 -3.20 10.11
C PHE A 211 -4.09 -4.03 10.55
N PHE A 212 -2.94 -3.79 9.94
CA PHE A 212 -1.72 -4.54 10.13
C PHE A 212 -0.56 -3.59 10.36
N VAL A 213 0.29 -3.95 11.31
CA VAL A 213 1.53 -3.24 11.61
C VAL A 213 2.67 -4.23 11.47
N ASN A 214 3.65 -3.91 10.61
CA ASN A 214 4.77 -4.79 10.30
C ASN A 214 4.33 -6.21 9.93
N GLY A 215 3.22 -6.32 9.18
CA GLY A 215 2.63 -7.58 8.72
C GLY A 215 1.76 -8.31 9.75
N LYS A 216 1.78 -7.92 11.03
CA LYS A 216 0.94 -8.48 12.10
C LYS A 216 -0.41 -7.76 12.15
N GLU A 217 -1.51 -8.51 12.11
CA GLU A 217 -2.85 -7.94 12.27
C GLU A 217 -3.09 -7.47 13.71
N LEU A 218 -3.68 -6.29 13.87
CA LEU A 218 -4.27 -5.83 15.13
C LEU A 218 -5.76 -6.22 15.14
N THR A 219 -6.03 -7.47 15.50
CA THR A 219 -7.37 -8.07 15.42
C THR A 219 -8.40 -7.42 16.35
N ASP A 220 -7.92 -6.80 17.43
CA ASP A 220 -8.74 -6.00 18.33
C ASP A 220 -9.27 -4.72 17.68
N LEU A 221 -8.57 -4.19 16.67
CA LEU A 221 -8.96 -3.04 15.87
C LEU A 221 -9.85 -3.41 14.68
N ALA A 222 -9.83 -4.68 14.24
CA ALA A 222 -10.59 -5.15 13.08
C ALA A 222 -12.11 -5.02 13.27
N ILE A 223 -12.83 -4.72 12.18
CA ILE A 223 -14.29 -4.56 12.14
C ILE A 223 -14.82 -5.53 11.09
N HIS A 224 -15.80 -6.34 11.47
CA HIS A 224 -16.49 -7.27 10.58
C HIS A 224 -17.98 -7.18 10.86
N LYS A 225 -18.70 -6.31 10.13
CA LYS A 225 -20.12 -6.06 10.38
C LYS A 225 -21.05 -6.92 9.52
N GLY A 226 -20.56 -7.38 8.37
CA GLY A 226 -21.37 -8.06 7.37
C GLY A 226 -22.13 -7.08 6.48
N ALA A 227 -22.67 -7.60 5.38
CA ALA A 227 -23.36 -6.79 4.38
C ALA A 227 -24.49 -5.96 4.98
N ASN A 228 -24.63 -4.72 4.50
CA ASN A 228 -25.66 -3.75 4.91
C ASN A 228 -25.65 -3.36 6.40
N THR A 229 -24.57 -3.65 7.13
CA THR A 229 -24.43 -3.28 8.56
C THR A 229 -23.37 -2.19 8.72
N PHE A 230 -23.80 -0.93 8.64
CA PHE A 230 -22.88 0.20 8.53
C PHE A 230 -22.41 0.78 9.87
N ALA A 231 -23.17 0.63 10.96
CA ALA A 231 -22.88 1.31 12.22
C ALA A 231 -21.47 0.99 12.78
N GLY A 232 -20.62 2.01 12.82
CA GLY A 232 -19.23 1.96 13.28
C GLY A 232 -18.20 1.55 12.22
N ALA A 233 -18.61 1.04 11.05
CA ALA A 233 -17.72 0.91 9.89
C ALA A 233 -17.94 2.11 8.96
N GLU A 234 -19.17 2.28 8.46
CA GLU A 234 -19.55 3.34 7.53
C GLU A 234 -18.59 3.48 6.33
N ILE A 235 -17.91 2.41 5.91
CA ILE A 235 -17.03 2.44 4.73
C ILE A 235 -17.90 2.84 3.54
N PRO A 236 -17.58 3.89 2.77
CA PRO A 236 -18.42 4.34 1.68
C PRO A 236 -18.23 3.46 0.45
N GLN A 237 -19.23 3.45 -0.44
CA GLN A 237 -19.10 2.74 -1.73
C GLN A 237 -17.99 3.33 -2.60
N VAL A 238 -17.75 4.62 -2.46
CA VAL A 238 -16.69 5.37 -3.16
C VAL A 238 -16.19 6.46 -2.22
N PHE A 239 -14.88 6.71 -2.23
CA PHE A 239 -14.28 7.86 -1.58
C PHE A 239 -14.23 9.07 -2.52
N ASP A 240 -14.60 10.25 -2.02
CA ASP A 240 -14.47 11.53 -2.73
C ASP A 240 -13.00 12.00 -2.77
N SER A 241 -12.25 11.67 -1.72
CA SER A 241 -10.81 11.93 -1.60
C SER A 241 -10.16 10.96 -0.63
N LEU A 242 -8.88 10.68 -0.83
CA LEU A 242 -8.00 10.11 0.18
C LEU A 242 -6.87 11.08 0.49
N ALA A 243 -6.53 11.23 1.76
CA ALA A 243 -5.39 12.02 2.19
C ALA A 243 -4.41 11.15 2.97
N PHE A 244 -3.12 11.37 2.72
CA PHE A 244 -2.01 10.70 3.36
C PHE A 244 -1.14 11.75 4.04
N GLY A 245 -0.89 11.60 5.33
CA GLY A 245 -0.05 12.53 6.06
C GLY A 245 -0.16 12.46 7.57
N TRP A 246 -0.19 13.60 8.24
CA TRP A 246 -0.26 13.69 9.70
C TRP A 246 -1.12 14.89 10.08
N GLN A 247 -2.25 14.62 10.69
CA GLN A 247 -3.16 15.62 11.23
C GLN A 247 -3.39 15.32 12.70
N ASN A 248 -2.82 16.15 13.57
CA ASN A 248 -3.11 16.06 14.98
C ASN A 248 -4.06 17.18 15.42
N TYR A 249 -5.11 16.82 16.15
CA TYR A 249 -6.18 17.75 16.54
C TYR A 249 -5.81 18.54 17.79
N GLN A 250 -5.27 17.86 18.80
CA GLN A 250 -4.76 18.48 20.01
C GLN A 250 -3.31 18.91 19.80
N ALA A 251 -2.92 19.96 20.52
CA ALA A 251 -1.57 20.50 20.47
C ALA A 251 -0.55 19.54 21.07
N ALA A 252 0.51 19.29 20.32
CA ALA A 252 1.75 18.72 20.81
C ALA A 252 2.59 19.79 21.52
N ALA A 253 3.36 19.38 22.53
CA ALA A 253 4.34 20.22 23.17
C ALA A 253 5.53 20.54 22.23
N GLY A 254 6.25 21.62 22.53
CA GLY A 254 7.42 22.04 21.75
C GLY A 254 7.05 22.46 20.33
N THR A 255 7.80 21.97 19.34
CA THR A 255 7.58 22.27 17.91
C THR A 255 6.56 21.34 17.23
N GLY A 256 6.14 20.27 17.93
CA GLY A 256 5.25 19.25 17.40
C GLY A 256 5.93 18.25 16.45
N PHE A 257 5.12 17.45 15.74
CA PHE A 257 5.60 16.25 15.05
C PHE A 257 6.28 16.57 13.72
N THR A 258 7.51 16.08 13.54
CA THR A 258 8.10 15.85 12.21
C THR A 258 7.97 14.36 11.89
N THR A 259 7.39 14.04 10.74
CA THR A 259 7.20 12.65 10.30
C THR A 259 7.51 12.49 8.82
N TRP A 260 7.73 11.25 8.41
CA TRP A 260 7.91 10.88 7.01
C TRP A 260 6.95 9.77 6.64
N ILE A 261 6.51 9.79 5.39
CA ILE A 261 5.75 8.71 4.74
C ILE A 261 6.48 8.33 3.46
N ASP A 262 6.52 7.04 3.17
CA ASP A 262 7.10 6.50 1.96
C ASP A 262 6.28 5.31 1.44
N ASP A 263 6.48 4.96 0.17
CA ASP A 263 5.95 3.75 -0.46
C ASP A 263 4.42 3.61 -0.26
N ILE A 264 3.65 4.60 -0.70
CA ILE A 264 2.18 4.52 -0.67
C ILE A 264 1.73 3.58 -1.78
N ALA A 265 0.94 2.57 -1.44
CA ALA A 265 0.26 1.71 -2.40
C ALA A 265 -1.21 1.53 -2.04
N LEU A 266 -2.07 1.55 -3.06
CA LEU A 266 -3.45 1.08 -2.99
C LEU A 266 -3.63 0.00 -4.04
N THR A 267 -4.09 -1.18 -3.64
CA THR A 267 -4.12 -2.39 -4.48
C THR A 267 -5.42 -3.16 -4.33
N ARG A 268 -5.71 -4.06 -5.29
CA ARG A 268 -6.81 -5.03 -5.15
C ARG A 268 -6.45 -6.16 -4.20
N GLU A 269 -5.19 -6.57 -4.21
CA GLU A 269 -4.66 -7.68 -3.43
C GLU A 269 -3.78 -7.18 -2.28
N ARG A 270 -3.69 -7.95 -1.20
CA ARG A 270 -2.76 -7.66 -0.11
C ARG A 270 -1.32 -7.86 -0.57
N ILE A 271 -0.43 -6.92 -0.28
CA ILE A 271 0.98 -6.98 -0.71
C ILE A 271 1.97 -7.15 0.45
N GLY A 272 1.55 -6.88 1.69
CA GLY A 272 2.35 -7.10 2.90
C GLY A 272 3.62 -6.24 2.97
N GLY A 273 4.58 -6.72 3.76
CA GLY A 273 5.92 -6.13 3.90
C GLY A 273 6.99 -6.94 3.19
N GLN A 274 8.13 -6.31 2.87
CA GLN A 274 9.24 -6.95 2.13
C GLN A 274 9.72 -8.28 2.74
N LYS A 275 9.57 -8.49 4.06
CA LYS A 275 9.91 -9.74 4.77
C LYS A 275 9.15 -10.99 4.30
N GLN A 276 8.08 -10.85 3.51
CA GLN A 276 7.26 -11.98 3.02
C GLN A 276 7.37 -12.19 1.50
N ILE A 277 8.22 -11.43 0.81
CA ILE A 277 8.64 -11.73 -0.54
C ILE A 277 9.78 -12.74 -0.43
N LYS A 278 9.45 -14.03 -0.29
CA LYS A 278 10.42 -15.05 -0.71
C LYS A 278 10.65 -14.83 -2.20
N GLN A 279 11.80 -14.25 -2.50
CA GLN A 279 12.34 -13.88 -3.81
C GLN A 279 12.64 -15.13 -4.68
N ASP A 280 11.79 -16.17 -4.61
CA ASP A 280 11.97 -17.42 -5.34
C ASP A 280 11.40 -17.32 -6.77
N GLU A 281 10.60 -16.30 -7.08
CA GLU A 281 10.28 -15.94 -8.46
C GLU A 281 11.09 -14.72 -8.91
N PRO A 282 11.76 -14.79 -10.08
CA PRO A 282 12.45 -13.64 -10.64
C PRO A 282 11.45 -12.50 -10.82
N LEU A 283 11.83 -11.29 -10.39
CA LEU A 283 11.04 -10.07 -10.58
C LEU A 283 10.59 -10.00 -12.04
N ARG A 284 9.30 -9.75 -12.28
CA ARG A 284 8.79 -9.48 -13.62
C ARG A 284 8.34 -8.03 -13.65
N PHE A 285 9.00 -7.24 -14.50
CA PHE A 285 8.64 -5.85 -14.73
C PHE A 285 7.72 -5.78 -15.94
N ALA A 286 6.66 -4.96 -15.88
CA ALA A 286 5.75 -4.77 -17.01
C ALA A 286 5.42 -3.28 -17.17
N PRO A 287 5.26 -2.78 -18.41
CA PRO A 287 4.72 -1.45 -18.63
C PRO A 287 3.23 -1.41 -18.28
N ALA A 288 2.78 -0.25 -17.78
CA ALA A 288 1.37 0.05 -17.59
C ALA A 288 0.87 0.94 -18.74
N PHE A 289 -0.31 0.62 -19.29
CA PHE A 289 -0.95 1.39 -20.35
C PHE A 289 -2.07 2.24 -19.74
N THR A 290 -1.97 3.57 -19.84
CA THR A 290 -2.97 4.48 -19.26
C THR A 290 -3.24 5.68 -20.18
N PRO A 291 -4.43 5.76 -20.81
CA PRO A 291 -5.47 4.73 -20.84
C PRO A 291 -5.04 3.49 -21.66
N PRO A 292 -5.65 2.32 -21.43
CA PRO A 292 -5.52 1.18 -22.34
C PRO A 292 -6.04 1.50 -23.75
N ALA A 293 -5.55 0.79 -24.74
CA ALA A 293 -6.04 0.88 -26.11
C ALA A 293 -7.54 0.58 -26.18
N THR A 294 -8.27 1.36 -26.98
CA THR A 294 -9.71 1.12 -27.23
C THR A 294 -9.95 0.06 -28.29
N GLU A 295 -8.93 -0.28 -29.09
CA GLU A 295 -9.02 -1.33 -30.11
C GLU A 295 -8.90 -2.71 -29.43
N PRO A 296 -9.90 -3.61 -29.56
CA PRO A 296 -9.97 -4.85 -28.78
C PRO A 296 -8.79 -5.83 -28.94
N LYS A 297 -8.20 -5.95 -30.13
CA LYS A 297 -7.04 -6.82 -30.36
C LYS A 297 -5.82 -6.26 -29.64
N VAL A 298 -5.59 -4.95 -29.73
CA VAL A 298 -4.46 -4.28 -29.07
C VAL A 298 -4.62 -4.31 -27.55
N ALA A 299 -5.82 -3.99 -27.03
CA ALA A 299 -6.12 -4.02 -25.60
C ALA A 299 -5.85 -5.40 -24.95
N LYS A 300 -6.18 -6.48 -25.67
CA LYS A 300 -5.89 -7.84 -25.22
C LYS A 300 -4.39 -8.13 -25.13
N ILE A 301 -3.60 -7.58 -26.05
CA ILE A 301 -2.14 -7.71 -26.00
C ILE A 301 -1.56 -6.88 -24.86
N GLU A 302 -2.05 -5.65 -24.64
CA GLU A 302 -1.68 -4.82 -23.50
C GLU A 302 -1.94 -5.51 -22.15
N ASP A 303 -3.09 -6.18 -21.99
CA ASP A 303 -3.40 -6.98 -20.79
C ASP A 303 -2.42 -8.14 -20.58
N ALA A 304 -2.00 -8.82 -21.65
CA ALA A 304 -0.97 -9.85 -21.56
C ALA A 304 0.40 -9.27 -21.17
N ILE A 305 0.76 -8.11 -21.73
CA ILE A 305 2.00 -7.40 -21.41
C ILE A 305 2.00 -6.98 -19.93
N ALA A 306 0.89 -6.42 -19.42
CA ALA A 306 0.73 -6.03 -18.02
C ALA A 306 0.90 -7.21 -17.05
N LYS A 307 0.64 -8.44 -17.50
CA LYS A 307 0.89 -9.69 -16.76
C LYS A 307 2.33 -10.20 -16.86
N GLY A 308 3.24 -9.42 -17.45
CA GLY A 308 4.66 -9.72 -17.58
C GLY A 308 5.06 -10.46 -18.85
N HIS A 309 4.18 -10.56 -19.87
CA HIS A 309 4.48 -11.19 -21.15
C HIS A 309 5.00 -10.19 -22.21
N VAL A 310 5.90 -9.28 -21.80
CA VAL A 310 6.34 -8.15 -22.62
C VAL A 310 6.92 -8.61 -23.96
N GLY A 311 7.84 -9.58 -23.95
CA GLY A 311 8.51 -10.05 -25.17
C GLY A 311 7.56 -10.63 -26.22
N HIS A 312 6.55 -11.39 -25.79
CA HIS A 312 5.53 -11.93 -26.70
C HIS A 312 4.60 -10.83 -27.20
N GLY A 313 4.18 -9.93 -26.30
CA GLY A 313 3.30 -8.83 -26.65
C GLY A 313 3.92 -7.87 -27.67
N ILE A 314 5.22 -7.55 -27.56
CA ILE A 314 5.93 -6.75 -28.56
C ILE A 314 5.83 -7.41 -29.94
N LYS A 315 6.15 -8.70 -30.06
CA LYS A 315 6.09 -9.43 -31.34
C LYS A 315 4.69 -9.42 -31.95
N ASP A 316 3.65 -9.50 -31.12
CA ASP A 316 2.27 -9.46 -31.61
C ASP A 316 1.86 -8.04 -32.02
N LEU A 317 2.28 -7.01 -31.28
CA LEU A 317 2.07 -5.60 -31.66
C LEU A 317 2.82 -5.24 -32.94
N GLU A 318 4.05 -5.71 -33.13
CA GLU A 318 4.84 -5.51 -34.36
C GLU A 318 4.10 -6.08 -35.58
N LYS A 319 3.49 -7.27 -35.47
CA LYS A 319 2.65 -7.81 -36.54
C LYS A 319 1.45 -6.90 -36.82
N LEU A 320 0.76 -6.45 -35.77
CA LEU A 320 -0.40 -5.56 -35.89
C LEU A 320 -0.06 -4.16 -36.42
N SER A 321 1.20 -3.71 -36.29
CA SER A 321 1.66 -2.44 -36.86
C SER A 321 1.65 -2.41 -38.40
N THR A 322 1.44 -3.57 -39.04
CA THR A 322 1.28 -3.71 -40.50
C THR A 322 -0.12 -4.24 -40.89
N ASP A 323 -1.10 -4.20 -39.97
CA ASP A 323 -2.48 -4.60 -40.25
C ASP A 323 -3.09 -3.71 -41.35
N LYS A 324 -4.07 -4.27 -42.09
CA LYS A 324 -4.81 -3.54 -43.13
C LYS A 324 -5.76 -2.48 -42.54
N ASP A 325 -6.15 -2.64 -41.28
CA ASP A 325 -6.98 -1.66 -40.56
C ASP A 325 -6.11 -0.57 -39.93
N ALA A 326 -6.24 0.65 -40.42
CA ALA A 326 -5.46 1.80 -39.95
C ALA A 326 -5.63 2.07 -38.44
N LYS A 327 -6.79 1.76 -37.85
CA LYS A 327 -7.00 1.95 -36.40
C LYS A 327 -6.22 0.95 -35.56
N VAL A 328 -6.10 -0.28 -36.05
CA VAL A 328 -5.29 -1.33 -35.42
C VAL A 328 -3.81 -0.94 -35.48
N VAL A 329 -3.35 -0.46 -36.65
CA VAL A 329 -1.98 0.03 -36.84
C VAL A 329 -1.65 1.18 -35.90
N GLU A 330 -2.52 2.19 -35.81
CA GLU A 330 -2.35 3.35 -34.93
C GLU A 330 -2.25 2.94 -33.46
N ALA A 331 -3.19 2.12 -32.98
CA ALA A 331 -3.21 1.63 -31.61
C ALA A 331 -1.97 0.78 -31.29
N ALA A 332 -1.59 -0.16 -32.16
CA ALA A 332 -0.40 -1.00 -31.96
C ALA A 332 0.90 -0.17 -31.91
N THR A 333 1.00 0.83 -32.78
CA THR A 333 2.15 1.76 -32.80
C THR A 333 2.25 2.57 -31.51
N ALA A 334 1.12 3.05 -30.98
CA ALA A 334 1.08 3.76 -29.71
C ALA A 334 1.51 2.87 -28.53
N SER A 335 1.03 1.63 -28.47
CA SER A 335 1.44 0.67 -27.44
C SER A 335 2.93 0.33 -27.53
N LEU A 336 3.48 0.15 -28.74
CA LEU A 336 4.93 -0.05 -28.95
C LEU A 336 5.76 1.14 -28.45
N ALA A 337 5.31 2.37 -28.71
CA ALA A 337 5.98 3.57 -28.22
C ALA A 337 5.96 3.65 -26.67
N ALA A 338 4.84 3.27 -26.04
CA ALA A 338 4.74 3.22 -24.58
C ALA A 338 5.70 2.18 -23.97
N ILE A 339 5.81 0.99 -24.59
CA ILE A 339 6.76 -0.04 -24.17
C ILE A 339 8.20 0.43 -24.32
N GLN A 340 8.52 1.13 -25.42
CA GLN A 340 9.86 1.69 -25.63
C GLN A 340 10.22 2.73 -24.57
N ALA A 341 9.31 3.66 -24.24
CA ALA A 341 9.54 4.66 -23.19
C ALA A 341 9.74 4.00 -21.82
N TRP A 342 8.95 2.97 -21.49
CA TRP A 342 9.14 2.19 -20.27
C TRP A 342 10.49 1.46 -20.25
N LYS A 343 10.92 0.88 -21.39
CA LYS A 343 12.24 0.25 -21.51
C LYS A 343 13.36 1.26 -21.22
N GLU A 344 13.29 2.44 -21.80
CA GLU A 344 14.28 3.51 -21.60
C GLU A 344 14.39 3.95 -20.14
N GLN A 345 13.27 4.02 -19.42
CA GLN A 345 13.28 4.30 -17.97
C GLN A 345 14.01 3.20 -17.18
N ASN A 346 13.76 1.94 -17.49
CA ASN A 346 14.44 0.82 -16.82
C ASN A 346 15.94 0.76 -17.18
N ASP A 347 16.31 1.10 -18.42
CA ASP A 347 17.71 1.19 -18.84
C ASP A 347 18.45 2.34 -18.12
N ALA A 348 17.77 3.48 -17.94
CA ALA A 348 18.29 4.61 -17.18
C ALA A 348 18.50 4.23 -15.70
N GLU A 349 17.52 3.55 -15.10
CA GLU A 349 17.62 3.10 -13.70
C GLU A 349 18.71 2.04 -13.51
N TYR A 350 18.83 1.07 -14.43
CA TYR A 350 19.93 0.12 -14.46
C TYR A 350 21.30 0.82 -14.47
N THR A 351 21.44 1.84 -15.33
CA THR A 351 22.68 2.63 -15.44
C THR A 351 22.96 3.37 -14.14
N ARG A 352 21.95 4.05 -13.57
CA ARG A 352 22.07 4.77 -12.30
C ARG A 352 22.51 3.87 -11.15
N LEU A 353 21.89 2.71 -10.99
CA LEU A 353 22.23 1.74 -9.94
C LEU A 353 23.66 1.22 -10.09
N LYS A 354 24.05 0.88 -11.33
CA LYS A 354 25.41 0.44 -11.64
C LYS A 354 26.44 1.52 -11.33
N ASP A 355 26.19 2.76 -11.74
CA ASP A 355 27.09 3.90 -11.51
C ASP A 355 27.20 4.28 -10.04
N ALA A 356 26.12 4.08 -9.26
CA ALA A 356 26.13 4.25 -7.81
C ALA A 356 26.90 3.13 -7.06
N GLY A 357 27.22 2.03 -7.74
CA GLY A 357 27.84 0.85 -7.13
C GLY A 357 26.85 -0.12 -6.47
N ASP A 358 25.54 0.06 -6.67
CA ASP A 358 24.49 -0.87 -6.23
C ASP A 358 24.37 -2.07 -7.19
N VAL A 359 25.45 -2.84 -7.29
CA VAL A 359 25.63 -3.91 -8.28
C VAL A 359 24.61 -5.04 -8.13
N PHE A 360 24.20 -5.36 -6.90
CA PHE A 360 23.16 -6.37 -6.64
C PHE A 360 21.81 -5.93 -7.20
N THR A 361 21.34 -4.74 -6.87
CA THR A 361 20.03 -4.25 -7.34
C THR A 361 20.03 -4.11 -8.86
N ALA A 362 21.12 -3.59 -9.46
CA ALA A 362 21.26 -3.53 -10.91
C ALA A 362 21.20 -4.92 -11.59
N ALA A 363 21.82 -5.94 -10.99
CA ALA A 363 21.81 -7.30 -11.49
C ALA A 363 20.43 -7.96 -11.43
N GLU A 364 19.67 -7.68 -10.36
CA GLU A 364 18.31 -8.21 -10.18
C GLU A 364 17.31 -7.48 -11.09
N LEU A 365 17.47 -6.17 -11.31
CA LEU A 365 16.71 -5.43 -12.32
C LEU A 365 16.92 -6.01 -13.72
N ALA A 366 18.18 -6.20 -14.14
CA ALA A 366 18.49 -6.82 -15.43
C ALA A 366 17.94 -8.26 -15.54
N SER A 367 18.03 -9.05 -14.46
CA SER A 367 17.46 -10.41 -14.44
C SER A 367 15.93 -10.39 -14.62
N GLY A 368 15.25 -9.42 -14.02
CA GLY A 368 13.81 -9.29 -14.18
C GLY A 368 13.41 -8.80 -15.56
N MET A 369 14.13 -7.83 -16.13
CA MET A 369 13.93 -7.38 -17.51
C MET A 369 14.14 -8.51 -18.52
N ALA A 370 15.17 -9.33 -18.34
CA ALA A 370 15.39 -10.55 -19.12
C ALA A 370 14.18 -11.50 -19.09
N THR A 371 13.53 -11.62 -17.93
CA THR A 371 12.36 -12.49 -17.75
C THR A 371 11.13 -11.89 -18.44
N SER A 372 10.90 -10.59 -18.30
CA SER A 372 9.79 -9.88 -18.95
C SER A 372 9.88 -9.91 -20.47
N TYR A 373 11.08 -9.78 -21.02
CA TYR A 373 11.34 -9.87 -22.46
C TYR A 373 11.44 -11.31 -22.98
N ALA A 374 11.16 -12.34 -22.18
CA ALA A 374 11.25 -13.72 -22.63
C ALA A 374 10.47 -13.94 -23.95
N GLY A 375 11.18 -14.50 -24.93
CA GLY A 375 10.68 -14.67 -26.29
C GLY A 375 10.99 -13.51 -27.24
N HIS A 376 11.67 -12.45 -26.82
CA HIS A 376 12.14 -11.33 -27.65
C HIS A 376 13.67 -11.17 -27.56
N ASP A 377 14.28 -10.60 -28.60
CA ASP A 377 15.75 -10.55 -28.75
C ASP A 377 16.43 -9.76 -27.62
N ALA A 378 15.80 -8.68 -27.16
CA ALA A 378 16.27 -7.87 -26.03
C ALA A 378 16.43 -8.65 -24.71
N ALA A 379 15.78 -9.81 -24.54
CA ALA A 379 15.99 -10.63 -23.35
C ALA A 379 17.45 -11.07 -23.20
N LYS A 380 18.12 -11.36 -24.32
CA LYS A 380 19.50 -11.81 -24.32
C LYS A 380 20.45 -10.74 -23.77
N ASP A 381 20.26 -9.49 -24.17
CA ASP A 381 21.10 -8.38 -23.71
C ASP A 381 20.98 -8.21 -22.18
N TYR A 382 19.76 -8.26 -21.65
CA TYR A 382 19.54 -8.20 -20.20
C TYR A 382 20.09 -9.44 -19.45
N GLN A 383 20.02 -10.64 -20.04
CA GLN A 383 20.65 -11.83 -19.47
C GLN A 383 22.17 -11.66 -19.37
N ASP A 384 22.80 -11.15 -20.43
CA ASP A 384 24.24 -10.95 -20.49
C ASP A 384 24.68 -9.84 -19.51
N GLN A 385 23.89 -8.76 -19.38
CA GLN A 385 24.09 -7.71 -18.36
C GLN A 385 24.01 -8.26 -16.94
N ALA A 386 22.94 -9.01 -16.62
CA ALA A 386 22.76 -9.63 -15.31
C ALA A 386 23.90 -10.60 -15.00
N ALA A 387 24.28 -11.46 -15.95
CA ALA A 387 25.37 -12.41 -15.78
C ALA A 387 26.73 -11.71 -15.58
N THR A 388 26.93 -10.55 -16.19
CA THR A 388 28.13 -9.73 -16.00
C THR A 388 28.18 -9.16 -14.58
N LEU A 389 27.10 -8.51 -14.12
CA LEU A 389 27.04 -7.93 -12.77
C LEU A 389 27.11 -9.01 -11.68
N LYS A 390 26.55 -10.20 -11.91
CA LYS A 390 26.62 -11.33 -10.96
C LYS A 390 28.03 -11.87 -10.75
N LYS A 391 28.97 -11.58 -11.65
CA LYS A 391 30.40 -11.91 -11.51
C LYS A 391 31.19 -10.82 -10.79
N ASP A 392 30.61 -9.63 -10.61
CA ASP A 392 31.26 -8.52 -9.93
C ASP A 392 31.50 -8.87 -8.44
N PRO A 393 32.68 -8.56 -7.87
CA PRO A 393 32.96 -8.81 -6.46
C PRO A 393 32.00 -8.11 -5.47
N ALA A 394 31.32 -7.03 -5.87
CA ALA A 394 30.34 -6.33 -5.05
C ALA A 394 28.97 -7.05 -5.01
N TYR A 395 28.66 -7.92 -5.97
CA TYR A 395 27.37 -8.63 -6.00
C TYR A 395 27.15 -9.53 -4.77
N PRO A 396 28.11 -10.38 -4.34
CA PRO A 396 28.00 -11.12 -3.08
C PRO A 396 27.82 -10.22 -1.85
N ALA A 397 28.46 -9.04 -1.83
CA ALA A 397 28.32 -8.07 -0.75
C ALA A 397 26.88 -7.54 -0.68
N GLY A 398 26.31 -7.13 -1.81
CA GLY A 398 24.92 -6.67 -1.86
C GLY A 398 23.92 -7.75 -1.45
N LYS A 399 24.12 -8.98 -1.95
CA LYS A 399 23.27 -10.12 -1.57
C LYS A 399 23.30 -10.42 -0.06
N GLU A 400 24.46 -10.30 0.57
CA GLU A 400 24.59 -10.49 2.02
C GLU A 400 24.06 -9.28 2.80
N PHE A 401 24.21 -8.07 2.26
CA PHE A 401 23.67 -6.84 2.83
C PHE A 401 22.14 -6.86 2.88
N GLN A 402 21.46 -7.39 1.87
CA GLN A 402 19.98 -7.52 1.89
C GLN A 402 19.48 -8.25 3.14
N LYS A 403 20.20 -9.29 3.60
CA LYS A 403 19.85 -10.01 4.83
C LYS A 403 20.01 -9.15 6.09
N LEU A 404 20.89 -8.16 6.06
CA LEU A 404 21.06 -7.19 7.14
C LEU A 404 19.96 -6.12 7.09
N ALA A 405 19.63 -5.66 5.88
CA ALA A 405 18.54 -4.72 5.65
C ALA A 405 17.16 -5.27 6.06
N GLU A 406 16.99 -6.60 6.05
CA GLU A 406 15.78 -7.29 6.54
C GLU A 406 15.59 -7.24 8.07
N PHE A 407 16.58 -6.79 8.86
CA PHE A 407 16.41 -6.70 10.30
C PHE A 407 15.38 -5.61 10.67
N PRO A 408 14.38 -5.95 11.51
CA PRO A 408 13.46 -4.97 12.06
C PRO A 408 14.22 -3.87 12.77
N ALA A 409 13.69 -2.66 12.70
CA ALA A 409 14.46 -1.52 13.13
C ALA A 409 14.68 -1.44 14.66
N ASP A 410 13.75 -2.01 15.44
CA ASP A 410 13.90 -2.22 16.89
C ASP A 410 15.04 -3.21 17.23
N GLN A 411 15.49 -4.02 16.27
CA GLN A 411 16.61 -4.95 16.44
C GLN A 411 17.96 -4.36 16.03
N LEU A 412 18.01 -3.16 15.45
CA LEU A 412 19.28 -2.55 15.01
C LEU A 412 20.24 -2.26 16.17
N LYS A 413 19.71 -2.13 17.39
CA LYS A 413 20.49 -1.95 18.62
C LYS A 413 20.84 -3.28 19.31
N ASP A 414 20.34 -4.42 18.83
CA ASP A 414 20.66 -5.73 19.41
C ASP A 414 22.18 -6.00 19.21
N PRO A 415 22.93 -6.36 20.27
CA PRO A 415 24.35 -6.69 20.16
C PRO A 415 24.66 -7.77 19.10
N ARG A 416 23.71 -8.67 18.82
CA ARG A 416 23.82 -9.68 17.76
C ARG A 416 23.80 -9.05 16.38
N PHE A 417 22.91 -8.08 16.13
CA PHE A 417 22.88 -7.37 14.85
C PHE A 417 24.15 -6.53 14.66
N VAL A 418 24.58 -5.80 15.70
CA VAL A 418 25.85 -5.03 15.66
C VAL A 418 27.04 -5.95 15.36
N LYS A 419 27.06 -7.17 15.92
CA LYS A 419 28.08 -8.18 15.63
C LYS A 419 28.04 -8.63 14.16
N LEU A 420 26.85 -8.81 13.58
CA LEU A 420 26.67 -9.15 12.16
C LEU A 420 27.15 -8.01 11.25
N LEU A 421 26.79 -6.75 11.54
CA LEU A 421 27.28 -5.58 10.81
C LEU A 421 28.81 -5.47 10.88
N LYS A 422 29.41 -5.59 12.07
CA LYS A 422 30.87 -5.56 12.23
C LYS A 422 31.55 -6.69 11.45
N ALA A 423 30.95 -7.88 11.41
CA ALA A 423 31.44 -8.99 10.60
C ALA A 423 31.33 -8.70 9.09
N PHE A 424 30.22 -8.11 8.64
CA PHE A 424 29.99 -7.71 7.26
C PHE A 424 31.02 -6.65 6.81
N VAL A 425 31.17 -5.56 7.57
CA VAL A 425 32.13 -4.48 7.32
C VAL A 425 33.57 -4.99 7.28
N LYS A 426 33.90 -5.97 8.14
CA LYS A 426 35.22 -6.63 8.09
C LYS A 426 35.40 -7.48 6.82
N LYS A 427 34.35 -8.15 6.37
CA LYS A 427 34.37 -9.05 5.20
C LYS A 427 34.40 -8.28 3.88
N TYR A 428 33.68 -7.16 3.80
CA TYR A 428 33.61 -6.27 2.64
C TYR A 428 34.08 -4.87 3.07
N PRO A 429 35.38 -4.58 3.06
CA PRO A 429 35.95 -3.40 3.71
C PRO A 429 35.82 -2.09 2.91
N MET A 430 35.12 -2.12 1.76
CA MET A 430 34.95 -0.97 0.88
C MET A 430 33.78 -1.15 -0.09
N GLY A 431 33.36 -0.06 -0.73
CA GLY A 431 32.32 -0.02 -1.75
C GLY A 431 30.94 0.33 -1.20
N TYR A 432 29.96 0.41 -2.09
CA TYR A 432 28.60 0.90 -1.80
C TYR A 432 27.97 0.25 -0.56
N TYR A 433 27.94 -1.09 -0.48
CA TYR A 433 27.31 -1.79 0.66
C TYR A 433 28.11 -1.68 1.96
N PHE A 434 29.43 -1.46 1.88
CA PHE A 434 30.22 -1.15 3.06
C PHE A 434 29.82 0.20 3.64
N ASP A 435 29.67 1.22 2.79
CA ASP A 435 29.26 2.56 3.23
C ASP A 435 27.87 2.52 3.88
N LEU A 436 26.92 1.79 3.27
CA LEU A 436 25.59 1.56 3.85
C LEU A 436 25.67 0.82 5.20
N ALA A 437 26.41 -0.29 5.28
CA ALA A 437 26.54 -1.05 6.52
C ALA A 437 27.25 -0.25 7.62
N GLN A 438 28.21 0.59 7.25
CA GLN A 438 28.94 1.42 8.18
C GLN A 438 28.06 2.55 8.74
N ALA A 439 27.12 3.07 7.94
CA ALA A 439 26.12 4.04 8.40
C ALA A 439 25.13 3.46 9.43
N LEU A 440 24.97 2.13 9.48
CA LEU A 440 24.10 1.44 10.43
C LEU A 440 24.77 1.10 11.77
N LEU A 441 26.08 1.34 11.93
CA LEU A 441 26.78 1.07 13.18
C LEU A 441 26.50 2.17 14.23
N PRO A 442 26.19 1.83 15.49
CA PRO A 442 25.77 2.79 16.52
C PRO A 442 26.89 3.71 17.06
N ASP A 443 28.15 3.47 16.69
CA ASP A 443 29.34 4.11 17.28
C ASP A 443 29.99 5.15 16.34
N LYS A 444 29.22 5.82 15.49
CA LYS A 444 29.66 7.00 14.73
C LYS A 444 29.00 8.28 15.20
#